data_AF-A0A6J5UQT7-F1
#
_entry.id   AF-A0A6J5UQT7-F1
#
_cell.length_a   1.000
_cell.length_b   1.000
_cell.length_c   1.000
_cell.angle_alpha   90.00
_cell.angle_beta   90.00
_cell.angle_gamma   90.00
#
_symmetry.space_group_name_H-M   'P 1'
#
loop_
_entity.id
_entity.type
_entity.pdbx_description
1 polymer ?
#
loop_
_entity_poly.entity_id
_entity_poly.type
_entity_poly.pdbx_seq_one_letter_code
_entity_poly.pdbx_strand_id
1 'polypeptide(L)'
;MGWRNAFDNAKPVFVTIYATVIIGIIFSSLYVISAIYSGKSAADSTTSWLSHIGSPPVEQAPNVSQPAIVQAVPTPSLEPRSMSTRPIWEAPLHTKKMPALKKFRLSKELVQERVKDNVIIVTFGNYAFMDFIMTWAKHLTDLGLSNILIGAMDTKLLEALYWKGVPVFDMGSHMSTIDVGWGSPTFHKMGREKVILIDSILPYGYELLMCDTDMVWLKDPLPYLARYPEADVLTSSDQVVPTVTDDRLDIWQQVGAAYNIGIFHWRPTDAAKRLAKEWKDMLLADEKIWDQNGFNDLVRKQLGPPVDGESGLVYAFDGNLKLGVLPASIFCSGHTYFVQAMYQQLRLEPYAVHTTFQYAGTEGKRHRLREGMVFYDPPEYYDAPGGFLSFKPSIPKSLLLDGEHNVKSHFSLINYQIKQIRMALAIASLLNRTLVMPPLWCRLDRLWFPHPGVLEGSITRQPFICPLDHVFEVNVMLKELPEEIFGPQINIREYSFFDNPLMPKQVKESWLEVQLCQEGTRDCVASNTTSPSGVLRFPKRSNEETFKTIFSSFKDVKVIQFSSMQDAFPGFTDKAREEKFRNRVKRYVGIWCCVAEHTPGHIYYDMYWDEKPGWKPIPPQTPEDDHPPP
;
A
#
# COMPACT_ATOMS: atom_id res chain seq x y z
N MET A 1 54.56 8.08 -1.91
CA MET A 1 55.18 8.19 -0.57
C MET A 1 54.13 8.67 0.40
N GLY A 2 53.66 7.78 1.28
CA GLY A 2 52.61 8.12 2.26
C GLY A 2 52.14 6.94 3.11
N TRP A 3 52.95 5.90 3.25
CA TRP A 3 52.64 4.67 4.01
C TRP A 3 53.66 4.51 5.15
N ARG A 4 53.76 5.50 6.05
CA ARG A 4 54.70 5.37 7.18
C ARG A 4 54.23 5.88 8.54
N ASN A 5 53.02 6.46 8.68
CA ASN A 5 52.59 7.06 9.96
C ASN A 5 51.29 6.50 10.55
N ALA A 6 50.84 5.29 10.20
CA ALA A 6 49.59 4.73 10.73
C ALA A 6 49.74 3.69 11.85
N PHE A 7 50.96 3.41 12.35
CA PHE A 7 51.17 2.32 13.32
C PHE A 7 51.66 2.71 14.72
N ASP A 8 51.92 4.00 14.99
CA ASP A 8 52.49 4.40 16.29
C ASP A 8 51.47 4.75 17.38
N ASN A 9 50.16 4.51 17.19
CA ASN A 9 49.15 4.79 18.23
C ASN A 9 47.97 3.79 18.30
N ALA A 10 48.16 2.54 17.89
CA ALA A 10 47.14 1.51 18.08
C ALA A 10 47.29 0.82 19.44
N LYS A 11 46.25 0.90 20.29
CA LYS A 11 46.20 0.13 21.55
C LYS A 11 46.35 -1.38 21.26
N PRO A 12 47.08 -2.15 22.09
CA PRO A 12 47.50 -3.53 21.80
C PRO A 12 46.37 -4.51 21.46
N VAL A 13 45.14 -4.22 21.90
CA VAL A 13 43.93 -5.01 21.57
C VAL A 13 43.62 -5.01 20.07
N PHE A 14 43.85 -3.90 19.37
CA PHE A 14 43.52 -3.78 17.94
C PHE A 14 44.51 -4.55 17.05
N VAL A 15 45.78 -4.61 17.42
CA VAL A 15 46.79 -5.40 16.69
C VAL A 15 46.46 -6.90 16.75
N THR A 16 46.01 -7.39 17.91
CA THR A 16 45.58 -8.78 18.08
C THR A 16 44.34 -9.12 17.24
N ILE A 17 43.38 -8.20 17.14
CA ILE A 17 42.17 -8.40 16.32
C ILE A 17 42.55 -8.46 14.83
N TYR A 18 43.38 -7.53 14.35
CA TYR A 18 43.82 -7.53 12.95
C TYR A 18 44.63 -8.79 12.60
N ALA A 19 45.52 -9.24 13.49
CA ALA A 19 46.26 -10.50 13.29
C ALA A 19 45.33 -11.71 13.24
N THR A 20 44.31 -11.77 14.11
CA THR A 20 43.34 -12.88 14.15
C THR A 20 42.46 -12.92 12.90
N VAL A 21 42.04 -11.77 12.38
CA VAL A 21 41.27 -11.66 11.14
C VAL A 21 42.10 -12.11 9.94
N ILE A 22 43.37 -11.70 9.85
CA ILE A 22 44.25 -12.11 8.74
C ILE A 22 44.51 -13.63 8.78
N ILE A 23 44.78 -14.19 9.96
CA ILE A 23 44.96 -15.65 10.13
C ILE A 23 43.66 -16.40 9.77
N GLY A 24 42.50 -15.89 10.15
CA GLY A 24 41.20 -16.46 9.80
C GLY A 24 40.93 -16.46 8.29
N ILE A 25 41.30 -15.38 7.59
CA ILE A 25 41.19 -15.31 6.13
C ILE A 25 42.10 -16.33 5.44
N ILE A 26 43.34 -16.50 5.93
CA ILE A 26 44.28 -17.48 5.38
C ILE A 26 43.76 -18.92 5.60
N PHE A 27 43.26 -19.24 6.80
CA PHE A 27 42.70 -20.56 7.08
C PHE A 27 41.44 -20.88 6.27
N SER A 28 40.52 -19.93 6.13
CA SER A 28 39.33 -20.10 5.28
C SER A 28 39.70 -20.27 3.80
N SER A 29 40.71 -19.56 3.33
CA SER A 29 41.18 -19.68 1.94
C SER A 29 41.80 -21.06 1.68
N LEU A 30 42.59 -21.59 2.63
CA LEU A 30 43.17 -22.93 2.53
C LEU A 30 42.11 -24.04 2.64
N TYR A 31 41.08 -23.86 3.47
CA TYR A 31 39.97 -24.80 3.59
C TYR A 31 39.17 -24.93 2.29
N VAL A 32 38.82 -23.81 1.67
CA VAL A 32 38.09 -23.76 0.39
C VAL A 32 38.91 -24.40 -0.73
N ILE A 33 40.22 -24.15 -0.78
CA ILE A 33 41.11 -24.78 -1.77
C ILE A 33 41.19 -26.32 -1.55
N SER A 34 41.20 -26.79 -0.30
CA SER A 34 41.22 -28.24 -0.02
C SER A 34 39.91 -28.97 -0.38
N ALA A 35 38.77 -28.28 -0.25
CA ALA A 35 37.45 -28.81 -0.58
C ALA A 35 37.25 -28.97 -2.09
N ILE A 36 37.85 -28.09 -2.90
CA ILE A 36 37.78 -28.15 -4.37
C ILE A 36 38.61 -29.31 -4.93
N TYR A 37 39.69 -29.72 -4.26
CA TYR A 37 40.57 -30.80 -4.74
C TYR A 37 40.16 -32.22 -4.29
N SER A 38 39.18 -32.37 -3.40
CA SER A 38 38.76 -33.69 -2.87
C SER A 38 37.50 -34.30 -3.52
N GLY A 39 36.82 -33.59 -4.43
CA GLY A 39 35.55 -34.03 -5.02
C GLY A 39 35.65 -34.56 -6.45
N LYS A 40 36.32 -35.71 -6.69
CA LYS A 40 36.23 -36.45 -7.96
C LYS A 40 36.20 -37.98 -7.73
N SER A 41 35.00 -38.55 -7.79
CA SER A 41 34.61 -39.96 -8.04
C SER A 41 33.22 -40.16 -7.37
N ALA A 42 32.19 -40.80 -7.93
CA ALA A 42 32.09 -41.83 -8.94
C ALA A 42 30.77 -41.72 -9.74
N ALA A 43 30.74 -42.42 -10.86
CA ALA A 43 29.73 -42.42 -11.91
C ALA A 43 28.57 -43.42 -11.68
N ASP A 44 27.50 -43.19 -12.45
CA ASP A 44 26.55 -44.12 -13.08
C ASP A 44 25.80 -45.19 -12.27
N SER A 45 24.46 -45.11 -12.32
CA SER A 45 23.66 -46.20 -12.90
C SER A 45 22.26 -45.72 -13.32
N THR A 46 21.91 -46.07 -14.55
CA THR A 46 20.59 -45.99 -15.17
C THR A 46 19.82 -47.29 -14.88
N THR A 47 18.48 -47.23 -14.74
CA THR A 47 17.53 -48.09 -15.49
C THR A 47 16.08 -47.66 -15.26
N SER A 48 15.35 -47.63 -16.37
CA SER A 48 13.90 -47.47 -16.57
C SER A 48 13.09 -48.70 -16.17
N TRP A 49 11.83 -48.55 -15.72
CA TRP A 49 10.73 -49.48 -16.03
C TRP A 49 9.38 -48.74 -16.08
N LEU A 50 8.56 -49.11 -17.08
CA LEU A 50 7.26 -48.56 -17.47
C LEU A 50 6.09 -49.42 -16.95
N SER A 51 4.89 -48.82 -17.02
CA SER A 51 3.54 -49.44 -17.17
C SER A 51 2.78 -49.78 -15.86
N HIS A 52 1.46 -49.65 -15.68
CA HIS A 52 0.30 -49.52 -16.58
C HIS A 52 -0.96 -48.93 -15.85
N ILE A 53 -1.78 -48.16 -16.60
CA ILE A 53 -3.26 -48.21 -16.78
C ILE A 53 -4.22 -48.36 -15.57
N GLY A 54 -5.23 -47.45 -15.54
CA GLY A 54 -6.59 -47.80 -15.09
C GLY A 54 -7.49 -46.61 -14.70
N SER A 55 -8.34 -46.13 -15.61
CA SER A 55 -9.57 -45.34 -15.30
C SER A 55 -10.78 -46.28 -15.29
N PRO A 56 -11.84 -46.01 -14.49
CA PRO A 56 -13.17 -45.68 -15.06
C PRO A 56 -14.08 -44.84 -14.09
N PRO A 57 -15.41 -44.69 -14.29
CA PRO A 57 -16.04 -43.87 -15.33
C PRO A 57 -17.14 -42.90 -14.79
N VAL A 58 -17.66 -42.09 -15.70
CA VAL A 58 -18.82 -41.19 -15.60
C VAL A 58 -20.14 -41.99 -15.59
N GLU A 59 -21.10 -41.60 -14.74
CA GLU A 59 -22.48 -42.06 -14.78
C GLU A 59 -23.51 -40.91 -14.81
N GLN A 60 -24.65 -41.25 -15.41
CA GLN A 60 -25.70 -40.41 -15.99
C GLN A 60 -26.77 -39.95 -14.99
N ALA A 61 -27.49 -38.89 -15.37
CA ALA A 61 -28.71 -38.42 -14.74
C ALA A 61 -29.91 -39.38 -14.94
N PRO A 62 -30.94 -39.28 -14.08
CA PRO A 62 -32.30 -39.62 -14.48
C PRO A 62 -33.30 -38.46 -14.27
N ASN A 63 -34.37 -38.51 -15.06
CA ASN A 63 -35.45 -37.54 -15.14
C ASN A 63 -36.77 -38.18 -14.62
N VAL A 64 -37.58 -37.37 -13.91
CA VAL A 64 -39.07 -37.32 -13.93
C VAL A 64 -39.94 -38.14 -12.92
N SER A 65 -40.62 -37.36 -12.06
CA SER A 65 -42.02 -37.38 -11.52
C SER A 65 -42.53 -38.38 -10.46
N GLN A 66 -43.08 -37.83 -9.34
CA GLN A 66 -44.53 -37.71 -9.02
C GLN A 66 -44.77 -36.97 -7.66
N PRO A 67 -46.00 -36.46 -7.37
CA PRO A 67 -46.23 -35.38 -6.39
C PRO A 67 -46.63 -35.87 -4.99
N ALA A 68 -46.12 -35.22 -3.94
CA ALA A 68 -46.52 -35.49 -2.55
C ALA A 68 -46.92 -34.20 -1.82
N ILE A 69 -48.23 -34.11 -1.56
CA ILE A 69 -48.93 -33.58 -0.37
C ILE A 69 -48.26 -32.39 0.35
N VAL A 70 -48.88 -31.21 0.19
CA VAL A 70 -48.61 -30.01 0.98
C VAL A 70 -49.02 -30.24 2.44
N GLN A 71 -48.03 -30.40 3.32
CA GLN A 71 -48.19 -30.18 4.76
C GLN A 71 -47.81 -28.74 5.08
N ALA A 72 -48.73 -28.01 5.72
CA ALA A 72 -48.50 -26.65 6.21
C ALA A 72 -47.40 -26.66 7.28
N VAL A 73 -46.26 -26.05 6.96
CA VAL A 73 -45.18 -25.77 7.91
C VAL A 73 -45.62 -24.59 8.80
N PRO A 74 -45.52 -24.67 10.14
CA PRO A 74 -45.83 -23.53 10.99
C PRO A 74 -44.82 -22.41 10.74
N THR A 75 -45.32 -21.19 10.55
CA THR A 75 -44.52 -19.97 10.49
C THR A 75 -43.59 -19.91 11.72
N PRO A 76 -42.25 -19.78 11.57
CA PRO A 76 -41.38 -19.61 12.71
C PRO A 76 -41.71 -18.27 13.36
N SER A 77 -42.05 -18.31 14.65
CA SER A 77 -42.11 -17.13 15.50
C SER A 77 -40.77 -16.39 15.42
N LEU A 78 -40.81 -15.12 14.99
CA LEU A 78 -39.67 -14.20 15.02
C LEU A 78 -39.28 -13.93 16.48
N GLU A 79 -38.48 -14.82 17.06
CA GLU A 79 -37.71 -14.47 18.25
C GLU A 79 -36.77 -13.31 17.92
N PRO A 80 -36.52 -12.39 18.87
CA PRO A 80 -35.61 -11.27 18.64
C PRO A 80 -34.18 -11.79 18.43
N ARG A 81 -33.74 -11.91 17.16
CA ARG A 81 -32.35 -12.20 16.79
C ARG A 81 -31.38 -11.34 17.64
N SER A 82 -30.45 -12.00 18.33
CA SER A 82 -29.31 -11.34 18.98
C SER A 82 -28.62 -10.43 17.98
N MET A 83 -28.11 -9.27 18.44
CA MET A 83 -27.38 -8.30 17.60
C MET A 83 -26.26 -8.95 16.78
N SER A 84 -25.70 -10.04 17.30
CA SER A 84 -24.57 -10.77 16.72
C SER A 84 -24.93 -11.79 15.65
N THR A 85 -26.20 -12.21 15.58
CA THR A 85 -26.68 -13.19 14.58
C THR A 85 -27.13 -12.55 13.27
N ARG A 86 -26.99 -11.23 13.16
CA ARG A 86 -27.32 -10.52 11.92
C ARG A 86 -26.21 -10.74 10.89
N PRO A 87 -26.59 -11.02 9.63
CA PRO A 87 -25.67 -10.91 8.50
C PRO A 87 -24.92 -9.58 8.55
N ILE A 88 -23.63 -9.64 8.22
CA ILE A 88 -22.82 -8.43 8.07
C ILE A 88 -23.42 -7.62 6.92
N TRP A 89 -23.41 -6.29 7.06
CA TRP A 89 -24.04 -5.32 6.15
C TRP A 89 -25.57 -5.19 6.25
N GLU A 90 -26.23 -5.99 7.08
CA GLU A 90 -27.66 -5.82 7.37
C GLU A 90 -27.85 -4.75 8.47
N ALA A 91 -28.22 -3.55 8.05
CA ALA A 91 -28.43 -2.43 8.97
C ALA A 91 -29.54 -2.75 10.00
N PRO A 92 -29.34 -2.39 11.29
CA PRO A 92 -30.40 -2.41 12.28
C PRO A 92 -31.63 -1.61 11.82
N LEU A 93 -32.84 -2.09 12.13
CA LEU A 93 -34.06 -1.32 11.90
C LEU A 93 -33.95 0.05 12.58
N HIS A 94 -33.96 1.13 11.78
CA HIS A 94 -33.84 2.52 12.25
C HIS A 94 -34.93 2.94 13.24
N THR A 95 -36.05 2.22 13.28
CA THR A 95 -37.12 2.42 14.27
C THR A 95 -36.75 1.97 15.69
N LYS A 96 -35.66 1.19 15.85
CA LYS A 96 -35.16 0.73 17.15
C LYS A 96 -34.04 1.64 17.62
N LYS A 97 -34.08 2.07 18.89
CA LYS A 97 -32.96 2.79 19.52
C LYS A 97 -31.73 1.89 19.57
N MET A 98 -30.56 2.48 19.33
CA MET A 98 -29.29 1.80 19.53
C MET A 98 -29.15 1.31 20.98
N PRO A 99 -28.63 0.09 21.21
CA PRO A 99 -28.37 -0.42 22.54
C PRO A 99 -27.41 0.49 23.32
N ALA A 100 -27.49 0.45 24.66
CA ALA A 100 -26.58 1.20 25.51
C ALA A 100 -25.12 0.75 25.29
N LEU A 101 -24.17 1.69 25.32
CA LEU A 101 -22.73 1.44 25.09
C LEU A 101 -22.17 0.29 25.93
N LYS A 102 -22.67 0.09 27.15
CA LYS A 102 -22.28 -1.04 28.02
C LYS A 102 -22.45 -2.43 27.37
N LYS A 103 -23.35 -2.58 26.39
CA LYS A 103 -23.57 -3.83 25.65
C LYS A 103 -22.52 -4.09 24.57
N PHE A 104 -21.71 -3.09 24.24
CA PHE A 104 -20.63 -3.19 23.27
C PHE A 104 -19.27 -3.39 23.94
N ARG A 105 -19.20 -3.50 25.27
CA ARG A 105 -17.92 -3.77 25.95
C ARG A 105 -17.37 -5.11 25.50
N LEU A 106 -16.06 -5.16 25.27
CA LEU A 106 -15.36 -6.42 24.99
C LEU A 106 -15.64 -7.45 26.09
N SER A 107 -16.10 -8.63 25.69
CA SER A 107 -16.29 -9.78 26.56
C SER A 107 -16.04 -11.07 25.78
N LYS A 108 -15.84 -12.18 26.50
CA LYS A 108 -15.67 -13.49 25.87
C LYS A 108 -16.89 -13.88 25.05
N GLU A 109 -18.10 -13.59 25.55
CA GLU A 109 -19.36 -13.89 24.87
C GLU A 109 -19.48 -13.13 23.55
N LEU A 110 -19.14 -11.83 23.55
CA LEU A 110 -19.18 -11.00 22.34
C LEU A 110 -18.21 -11.52 21.27
N VAL A 111 -17.00 -11.94 21.66
CA VAL A 111 -16.03 -12.55 20.73
C VAL A 111 -16.53 -13.91 20.24
N GLN A 112 -17.02 -14.75 21.14
CA GLN A 112 -17.50 -16.10 20.85
C GLN A 112 -18.63 -16.12 19.81
N GLU A 113 -19.50 -15.10 19.79
CA GLU A 113 -20.58 -14.99 18.80
C GLU A 113 -20.07 -14.84 17.35
N ARG A 114 -18.80 -14.47 17.16
CA ARG A 114 -18.19 -14.27 15.83
C ARG A 114 -17.12 -15.30 15.50
N VAL A 115 -16.54 -15.98 16.49
CA VAL A 115 -15.51 -17.00 16.27
C VAL A 115 -16.02 -18.07 15.31
N LYS A 116 -15.20 -18.42 14.32
CA LYS A 116 -15.43 -19.55 13.41
C LYS A 116 -14.14 -20.36 13.33
N ASP A 117 -14.27 -21.69 13.42
CA ASP A 117 -13.13 -22.62 13.37
C ASP A 117 -12.02 -22.25 14.38
N ASN A 118 -12.43 -21.79 15.57
CA ASN A 118 -11.57 -21.29 16.65
C ASN A 118 -10.78 -20.01 16.35
N VAL A 119 -11.04 -19.32 15.24
CA VAL A 119 -10.35 -18.09 14.84
C VAL A 119 -11.30 -16.88 14.89
N ILE A 120 -10.80 -15.75 15.41
CA ILE A 120 -11.38 -14.42 15.24
C ILE A 120 -10.39 -13.49 14.51
N ILE A 121 -10.90 -12.75 13.53
CA ILE A 121 -10.14 -11.75 12.78
C ILE A 121 -10.52 -10.37 13.31
N VAL A 122 -9.54 -9.62 13.79
CA VAL A 122 -9.78 -8.35 14.49
C VAL A 122 -8.97 -7.24 13.86
N THR A 123 -9.62 -6.10 13.66
CA THR A 123 -8.97 -4.81 13.41
C THR A 123 -9.52 -3.77 14.38
N PHE A 124 -8.94 -2.57 14.38
CA PHE A 124 -9.31 -1.51 15.30
C PHE A 124 -8.93 -0.14 14.74
N GLY A 125 -9.67 0.90 15.11
CA GLY A 125 -9.37 2.26 14.68
C GLY A 125 -10.28 3.30 15.29
N ASN A 126 -10.09 4.54 14.87
CA ASN A 126 -10.98 5.66 15.19
C ASN A 126 -11.78 6.07 13.95
N TYR A 127 -12.69 7.04 14.11
CA TYR A 127 -13.56 7.51 13.03
C TYR A 127 -12.81 8.06 11.81
N ALA A 128 -11.57 8.53 11.96
CA ALA A 128 -10.78 9.04 10.84
C ALA A 128 -10.41 7.96 9.82
N PHE A 129 -10.37 6.69 10.24
CA PHE A 129 -10.08 5.53 9.40
C PHE A 129 -11.33 4.74 9.00
N MET A 130 -12.53 5.35 9.10
CA MET A 130 -13.79 4.69 8.79
C MET A 130 -13.81 4.07 7.38
N ASP A 131 -13.28 4.76 6.38
CA ASP A 131 -13.18 4.29 5.00
C ASP A 131 -12.22 3.10 4.83
N PHE A 132 -11.09 3.10 5.54
CA PHE A 132 -10.19 1.96 5.62
C PHE A 132 -10.85 0.75 6.30
N ILE A 133 -11.56 0.94 7.42
CA ILE A 133 -12.30 -0.13 8.11
C ILE A 133 -13.36 -0.74 7.19
N MET A 134 -14.10 0.11 6.47
CA MET A 134 -15.11 -0.35 5.52
C MET A 134 -14.48 -1.14 4.37
N THR A 135 -13.32 -0.70 3.87
CA THR A 135 -12.53 -1.44 2.87
C THR A 135 -12.11 -2.79 3.42
N TRP A 136 -11.48 -2.83 4.60
CA TRP A 136 -11.03 -4.05 5.25
C TRP A 136 -12.16 -5.07 5.46
N ALA A 137 -13.30 -4.62 5.99
CA ALA A 137 -14.46 -5.47 6.20
C ALA A 137 -15.05 -5.98 4.88
N LYS A 138 -15.12 -5.12 3.84
CA LYS A 138 -15.65 -5.48 2.52
C LYS A 138 -14.86 -6.63 1.91
N HIS A 139 -13.53 -6.51 1.89
CA HIS A 139 -12.64 -7.54 1.34
C HIS A 139 -12.79 -8.89 2.05
N LEU A 140 -12.78 -8.92 3.38
CA LEU A 140 -12.99 -10.16 4.14
C LEU A 140 -14.38 -10.77 3.87
N THR A 141 -15.43 -9.94 3.81
CA THR A 141 -16.79 -10.45 3.53
C THR A 141 -16.96 -10.96 2.11
N ASP A 142 -16.29 -10.36 1.12
CA ASP A 142 -16.27 -10.85 -0.27
C ASP A 142 -15.54 -12.19 -0.40
N LEU A 143 -14.56 -12.43 0.47
CA LEU A 143 -13.88 -13.74 0.62
C LEU A 143 -14.73 -14.76 1.40
N GLY A 144 -15.93 -14.40 1.85
CA GLY A 144 -16.82 -15.28 2.62
C GLY A 144 -16.46 -15.40 4.11
N LEU A 145 -15.59 -14.54 4.63
CA LEU A 145 -15.19 -14.53 6.03
C LEU A 145 -16.14 -13.66 6.85
N SER A 146 -16.78 -14.29 7.85
CA SER A 146 -17.74 -13.64 8.74
C SER A 146 -17.27 -13.55 10.20
N ASN A 147 -16.14 -14.18 10.52
CA ASN A 147 -15.51 -14.16 11.83
C ASN A 147 -14.67 -12.91 12.04
N ILE A 148 -15.26 -11.75 11.74
CA ILE A 148 -14.63 -10.45 11.87
C ILE A 148 -15.22 -9.68 13.06
N LEU A 149 -14.39 -8.88 13.73
CA LEU A 149 -14.81 -7.98 14.80
C LEU A 149 -13.94 -6.72 14.80
N ILE A 150 -14.57 -5.55 14.86
CA ILE A 150 -13.85 -4.26 14.84
C ILE A 150 -13.87 -3.59 16.22
N GLY A 151 -12.69 -3.22 16.72
CA GLY A 151 -12.54 -2.40 17.91
C GLY A 151 -12.71 -0.92 17.59
N ALA A 152 -13.78 -0.30 18.06
CA ALA A 152 -13.97 1.14 17.94
C ALA A 152 -13.26 1.87 19.09
N MET A 153 -12.32 2.75 18.74
CA MET A 153 -11.58 3.56 19.70
C MET A 153 -12.34 4.80 20.18
N ASP A 154 -13.46 5.13 19.52
CA ASP A 154 -14.34 6.24 19.84
C ASP A 154 -15.82 5.90 19.53
N THR A 155 -16.73 6.59 20.21
CA THR A 155 -18.18 6.35 20.11
C THR A 155 -18.73 6.65 18.71
N LYS A 156 -18.17 7.61 17.98
CA LYS A 156 -18.67 8.01 16.67
C LYS A 156 -18.46 6.89 15.65
N LEU A 157 -17.29 6.24 15.68
CA LEU A 157 -17.02 5.05 14.89
C LEU A 157 -17.93 3.89 15.27
N LEU A 158 -18.10 3.64 16.58
CA LEU A 158 -18.96 2.58 17.07
C LEU A 158 -20.40 2.71 16.54
N GLU A 159 -20.98 3.90 16.69
CA GLU A 159 -22.32 4.21 16.19
C GLU A 159 -22.40 4.02 14.67
N ALA A 160 -21.43 4.55 13.92
CA ALA A 160 -21.41 4.47 12.47
C ALA A 160 -21.35 3.01 11.96
N LEU A 161 -20.50 2.17 12.56
CA LEU A 161 -20.38 0.76 12.19
C LEU A 161 -21.62 -0.05 12.59
N TYR A 162 -22.17 0.19 13.78
CA TYR A 162 -23.40 -0.45 14.24
C TYR A 162 -24.55 -0.18 13.24
N TRP A 163 -24.74 1.07 12.83
CA TRP A 163 -25.80 1.43 11.88
C TRP A 163 -25.57 0.92 10.47
N LYS A 164 -24.34 0.55 10.12
CA LYS A 164 -24.01 -0.11 8.85
C LYS A 164 -24.10 -1.64 8.92
N GLY A 165 -24.48 -2.21 10.06
CA GLY A 165 -24.55 -3.66 10.24
C GLY A 165 -23.16 -4.32 10.27
N VAL A 166 -22.12 -3.59 10.69
CA VAL A 166 -20.75 -4.09 10.79
C VAL A 166 -20.44 -4.48 12.24
N PRO A 167 -19.89 -5.69 12.51
CA PRO A 167 -19.59 -6.14 13.87
C PRO A 167 -18.58 -5.24 14.57
N VAL A 168 -18.98 -4.66 15.72
CA VAL A 168 -18.17 -3.67 16.43
C VAL A 168 -18.30 -3.82 17.95
N PHE A 169 -17.22 -3.53 18.66
CA PHE A 169 -17.19 -3.39 20.11
C PHE A 169 -16.52 -2.07 20.53
N ASP A 170 -16.81 -1.62 21.74
CA ASP A 170 -16.21 -0.45 22.38
C ASP A 170 -14.89 -0.84 23.04
N MET A 171 -13.79 -0.23 22.60
CA MET A 171 -12.48 -0.41 23.25
C MET A 171 -12.37 0.37 24.56
N GLY A 172 -13.22 1.38 24.80
CA GLY A 172 -13.16 2.21 26.00
C GLY A 172 -11.97 3.19 26.05
N SER A 173 -11.23 3.33 24.95
CA SER A 173 -10.01 4.15 24.86
C SER A 173 -10.30 5.66 24.74
N HIS A 174 -11.52 6.04 24.33
CA HIS A 174 -11.97 7.43 24.13
C HIS A 174 -10.99 8.30 23.33
N MET A 175 -10.50 7.77 22.21
CA MET A 175 -9.48 8.42 21.39
C MET A 175 -10.05 9.56 20.56
N SER A 176 -9.15 10.41 20.04
CA SER A 176 -9.52 11.47 19.12
C SER A 176 -10.17 10.91 17.85
N THR A 177 -11.10 11.65 17.26
CA THR A 177 -11.80 11.29 16.01
C THR A 177 -11.10 11.78 14.74
N ILE A 178 -9.96 12.46 14.89
CA ILE A 178 -9.11 12.92 13.79
C ILE A 178 -7.91 12.01 13.62
N ASP A 179 -7.33 12.00 12.42
CA ASP A 179 -6.03 11.38 12.17
C ASP A 179 -4.95 12.14 12.93
N VAL A 180 -4.18 11.42 13.74
CA VAL A 180 -3.14 11.97 14.61
C VAL A 180 -1.75 11.93 13.97
N GLY A 181 -1.63 11.31 12.80
CA GLY A 181 -0.38 11.16 12.07
C GLY A 181 0.56 10.11 12.67
N TRP A 182 1.30 9.45 11.80
CA TRP A 182 2.31 8.45 12.16
C TRP A 182 3.42 9.06 13.03
N GLY A 183 3.88 8.32 14.04
CA GLY A 183 4.97 8.71 14.95
C GLY A 183 4.60 9.76 16.00
N SER A 184 3.36 10.24 16.06
CA SER A 184 2.91 11.17 17.10
C SER A 184 2.78 10.48 18.48
N PRO A 185 2.81 11.23 19.60
CA PRO A 185 2.54 10.66 20.93
C PRO A 185 1.19 9.94 21.02
N THR A 186 0.18 10.46 20.32
CA THR A 186 -1.15 9.85 20.26
C THR A 186 -1.16 8.58 19.40
N PHE A 187 -0.35 8.51 18.34
CA PHE A 187 -0.13 7.28 17.58
C PHE A 187 0.53 6.19 18.46
N HIS A 188 1.53 6.53 19.26
CA HIS A 188 2.09 5.58 20.24
C HIS A 188 1.02 5.09 21.23
N LYS A 189 0.10 5.97 21.67
CA LYS A 189 -1.03 5.56 22.50
C LYS A 189 -1.96 4.56 21.78
N MET A 190 -2.25 4.75 20.49
CA MET A 190 -3.03 3.78 19.69
C MET A 190 -2.33 2.41 19.63
N GLY A 191 -1.01 2.39 19.42
CA GLY A 191 -0.21 1.17 19.47
C GLY A 191 -0.34 0.42 20.80
N ARG A 192 -0.42 1.14 21.93
CA ARG A 192 -0.65 0.52 23.25
C ARG A 192 -2.02 -0.16 23.35
N GLU A 193 -3.07 0.47 22.82
CA GLU A 193 -4.43 -0.09 22.81
C GLU A 193 -4.50 -1.41 22.02
N LYS A 194 -3.72 -1.56 20.94
CA LYS A 194 -3.57 -2.84 20.21
C LYS A 194 -3.05 -3.95 21.13
N VAL A 195 -2.00 -3.68 21.89
CA VAL A 195 -1.38 -4.68 22.77
C VAL A 195 -2.29 -5.03 23.95
N ILE A 196 -2.99 -4.04 24.52
CA ILE A 196 -4.02 -4.26 25.55
C ILE A 196 -5.14 -5.15 25.02
N LEU A 197 -5.56 -4.94 23.77
CA LEU A 197 -6.59 -5.76 23.14
C LEU A 197 -6.14 -7.21 22.94
N ILE A 198 -4.91 -7.43 22.45
CA ILE A 198 -4.33 -8.78 22.29
C ILE A 198 -4.27 -9.50 23.65
N ASP A 199 -3.72 -8.86 24.68
CA ASP A 199 -3.66 -9.41 26.05
C ASP A 199 -5.05 -9.70 26.64
N SER A 200 -6.08 -8.94 26.23
CA SER A 200 -7.46 -9.16 26.68
C SER A 200 -8.15 -10.34 25.98
N ILE A 201 -7.87 -10.56 24.68
CA ILE A 201 -8.54 -11.60 23.89
C ILE A 201 -7.88 -12.97 24.04
N LEU A 202 -6.54 -13.06 24.11
CA LEU A 202 -5.85 -14.36 24.19
C LEU A 202 -6.30 -15.25 25.37
N PRO A 203 -6.62 -14.72 26.57
CA PRO A 203 -7.19 -15.50 27.67
C PRO A 203 -8.57 -16.11 27.37
N TYR A 204 -9.31 -15.62 26.37
CA TYR A 204 -10.60 -16.20 26.00
C TYR A 204 -10.47 -17.60 25.38
N GLY A 205 -9.28 -17.93 24.86
CA GLY A 205 -8.95 -19.27 24.34
C GLY A 205 -9.15 -19.45 22.84
N TYR A 206 -9.32 -18.35 22.09
CA TYR A 206 -9.44 -18.35 20.64
C TYR A 206 -8.13 -17.94 19.97
N GLU A 207 -7.91 -18.40 18.73
CA GLU A 207 -6.86 -17.85 17.87
C GLU A 207 -7.26 -16.47 17.38
N LEU A 208 -6.30 -15.55 17.37
CA LEU A 208 -6.50 -14.14 17.02
C LEU A 208 -5.66 -13.77 15.80
N LEU A 209 -6.30 -13.41 14.70
CA LEU A 209 -5.65 -12.72 13.59
C LEU A 209 -5.86 -11.22 13.74
N MET A 210 -4.85 -10.54 14.28
CA MET A 210 -4.91 -9.11 14.54
C MET A 210 -4.27 -8.33 13.40
N CYS A 211 -4.97 -7.29 12.92
CA CYS A 211 -4.57 -6.50 11.76
C CYS A 211 -4.63 -5.00 12.08
N ASP A 212 -3.69 -4.23 11.54
CA ASP A 212 -3.87 -2.78 11.44
C ASP A 212 -5.03 -2.48 10.46
N THR A 213 -5.62 -1.28 10.54
CA THR A 213 -6.79 -0.91 9.72
C THR A 213 -6.40 -0.54 8.28
N ASP A 214 -5.14 -0.18 8.05
CA ASP A 214 -4.60 0.31 6.78
C ASP A 214 -3.90 -0.81 5.96
N MET A 215 -4.35 -2.04 6.15
CA MET A 215 -4.03 -3.20 5.32
C MET A 215 -5.29 -3.76 4.67
N VAL A 216 -5.12 -4.46 3.55
CA VAL A 216 -6.21 -5.07 2.77
C VAL A 216 -5.92 -6.55 2.53
N TRP A 217 -6.93 -7.40 2.74
CA TRP A 217 -6.91 -8.82 2.41
C TRP A 217 -7.34 -9.04 0.96
N LEU A 218 -6.58 -9.83 0.21
CA LEU A 218 -6.84 -10.15 -1.21
C LEU A 218 -7.20 -11.62 -1.43
N LYS A 219 -6.91 -12.47 -0.44
CA LYS A 219 -7.18 -13.91 -0.41
C LYS A 219 -7.48 -14.34 1.02
N ASP A 220 -8.27 -15.39 1.20
CA ASP A 220 -8.56 -15.96 2.53
C ASP A 220 -7.24 -16.44 3.19
N PRO A 221 -6.81 -15.81 4.32
CA PRO A 221 -5.55 -16.16 4.95
C PRO A 221 -5.62 -17.42 5.81
N LEU A 222 -6.80 -17.85 6.24
CA LEU A 222 -6.94 -18.92 7.24
C LEU A 222 -6.33 -20.25 6.78
N PRO A 223 -6.54 -20.71 5.53
CA PRO A 223 -5.89 -21.92 5.03
C PRO A 223 -4.35 -21.82 5.01
N TYR A 224 -3.79 -20.64 4.75
CA TYR A 224 -2.34 -20.44 4.76
C TYR A 224 -1.78 -20.57 6.18
N LEU A 225 -2.41 -19.89 7.15
CA LEU A 225 -2.00 -19.90 8.56
C LEU A 225 -2.12 -21.29 9.18
N ALA A 226 -3.13 -22.07 8.76
CA ALA A 226 -3.36 -23.45 9.22
C ALA A 226 -2.24 -24.44 8.81
N ARG A 227 -1.38 -24.09 7.85
CA ARG A 227 -0.22 -24.92 7.46
C ARG A 227 0.86 -25.01 8.55
N TYR A 228 0.83 -24.08 9.51
CA TYR A 228 1.82 -23.99 10.58
C TYR A 228 1.14 -24.15 11.96
N PRO A 229 0.55 -25.32 12.27
CA PRO A 229 -0.21 -25.53 13.51
C PRO A 229 0.64 -25.38 14.78
N GLU A 230 1.95 -25.61 14.67
CA GLU A 230 2.90 -25.50 15.77
C GLU A 230 3.30 -24.06 16.12
N ALA A 231 3.02 -23.08 15.26
CA ALA A 231 3.41 -21.69 15.53
C ALA A 231 2.61 -21.11 16.70
N ASP A 232 3.27 -20.45 17.64
CA ASP A 232 2.58 -19.63 18.65
C ASP A 232 2.16 -18.28 18.04
N VAL A 233 3.05 -17.71 17.22
CA VAL A 233 2.86 -16.45 16.51
C VAL A 233 3.37 -16.55 15.08
N LEU A 234 2.58 -16.05 14.12
CA LEU A 234 3.02 -15.75 12.76
C LEU A 234 2.96 -14.24 12.56
N THR A 235 4.02 -13.61 12.09
CA THR A 235 4.11 -12.15 11.93
C THR A 235 4.57 -11.77 10.53
N SER A 236 4.04 -10.70 9.95
CA SER A 236 4.62 -10.08 8.76
C SER A 236 5.96 -9.40 9.06
N SER A 237 6.64 -8.92 8.03
CA SER A 237 7.90 -8.18 8.15
C SER A 237 7.93 -6.97 7.22
N ASP A 238 8.76 -5.99 7.56
CA ASP A 238 9.10 -4.88 6.68
C ASP A 238 10.25 -5.25 5.72
N GLN A 239 10.47 -6.56 5.49
CA GLN A 239 11.47 -7.07 4.57
C GLN A 239 11.10 -6.70 3.13
N VAL A 240 12.08 -6.20 2.39
CA VAL A 240 11.92 -5.76 0.99
C VAL A 240 12.72 -6.60 0.00
N VAL A 241 13.65 -7.42 0.51
CA VAL A 241 14.42 -8.40 -0.27
C VAL A 241 13.84 -9.78 -0.01
N PRO A 242 13.33 -10.49 -1.04
CA PRO A 242 12.71 -11.79 -0.83
C PRO A 242 13.74 -12.79 -0.29
N THR A 243 13.42 -13.46 0.83
CA THR A 243 14.27 -14.55 1.35
C THR A 243 13.88 -15.91 0.76
N VAL A 244 12.64 -16.00 0.27
CA VAL A 244 12.08 -17.15 -0.48
C VAL A 244 11.46 -16.66 -1.78
N THR A 245 11.37 -17.57 -2.76
CA THR A 245 10.73 -17.31 -4.07
C THR A 245 9.41 -18.04 -4.24
N ASP A 246 9.03 -18.84 -3.25
CA ASP A 246 7.77 -19.58 -3.15
C ASP A 246 6.89 -18.98 -2.03
N ASP A 247 5.92 -19.76 -1.54
CA ASP A 247 4.96 -19.34 -0.54
C ASP A 247 5.26 -19.87 0.89
N ARG A 248 6.46 -20.40 1.13
CA ARG A 248 6.91 -20.78 2.48
C ARG A 248 7.16 -19.56 3.36
N LEU A 249 7.34 -19.77 4.67
CA LEU A 249 7.77 -18.70 5.57
C LEU A 249 9.11 -18.11 5.12
N ASP A 250 9.31 -16.82 5.39
CA ASP A 250 10.61 -16.18 5.17
C ASP A 250 11.68 -16.87 6.03
N ILE A 251 12.88 -17.01 5.46
CA ILE A 251 14.05 -17.57 6.15
C ILE A 251 14.47 -16.57 7.22
N TRP A 252 14.08 -16.83 8.47
CA TRP A 252 14.25 -15.91 9.59
C TRP A 252 15.70 -15.41 9.78
N GLN A 253 16.71 -16.22 9.44
CA GLN A 253 18.12 -15.84 9.50
C GLN A 253 18.51 -14.74 8.49
N GLN A 254 17.75 -14.62 7.40
CA GLN A 254 17.96 -13.66 6.32
C GLN A 254 17.06 -12.43 6.45
N VAL A 255 16.07 -12.46 7.36
CA VAL A 255 15.20 -11.32 7.64
C VAL A 255 15.94 -10.30 8.49
N GLY A 256 16.54 -9.32 7.82
CA GLY A 256 17.25 -8.20 8.48
C GLY A 256 16.33 -7.08 8.92
N ALA A 257 15.17 -6.92 8.27
CA ALA A 257 14.19 -5.88 8.58
C ALA A 257 13.43 -6.16 9.88
N ALA A 258 12.69 -5.16 10.37
CA ALA A 258 11.80 -5.31 11.52
C ALA A 258 10.67 -6.31 11.22
N TYR A 259 10.27 -7.08 12.24
CA TYR A 259 9.00 -7.79 12.20
C TYR A 259 7.89 -6.76 12.31
N ASN A 260 7.02 -6.75 11.31
CA ASN A 260 5.92 -5.81 11.21
C ASN A 260 4.74 -6.36 12.00
N ILE A 261 4.13 -5.51 12.82
CA ILE A 261 3.02 -5.88 13.72
C ILE A 261 1.65 -5.43 13.20
N GLY A 262 1.54 -5.22 11.88
CA GLY A 262 0.28 -4.89 11.21
C GLY A 262 -0.46 -6.09 10.67
N ILE A 263 0.20 -7.25 10.56
CA ILE A 263 -0.44 -8.55 10.26
C ILE A 263 0.24 -9.60 11.13
N PHE A 264 -0.45 -10.08 12.16
CA PHE A 264 0.04 -11.17 12.97
C PHE A 264 -1.06 -12.07 13.54
N HIS A 265 -0.82 -13.36 13.45
CA HIS A 265 -1.69 -14.41 13.97
C HIS A 265 -1.12 -14.92 15.29
N TRP A 266 -2.00 -15.10 16.26
CA TRP A 266 -1.67 -15.51 17.61
C TRP A 266 -2.49 -16.74 17.99
N ARG A 267 -1.82 -17.78 18.50
CA ARG A 267 -2.47 -18.89 19.19
C ARG A 267 -2.49 -18.63 20.69
N PRO A 268 -3.55 -19.02 21.42
CA PRO A 268 -3.69 -18.72 22.85
C PRO A 268 -2.85 -19.66 23.74
N THR A 269 -1.59 -19.90 23.36
CA THR A 269 -0.64 -20.72 24.14
C THR A 269 -0.11 -19.95 25.33
N ASP A 270 0.46 -20.65 26.31
CA ASP A 270 1.03 -20.01 27.49
C ASP A 270 2.22 -19.10 27.13
N ALA A 271 3.00 -19.46 26.11
CA ALA A 271 4.09 -18.63 25.61
C ALA A 271 3.59 -17.32 24.98
N ALA A 272 2.59 -17.41 24.11
CA ALA A 272 1.98 -16.24 23.46
C ALA A 272 1.31 -15.30 24.48
N LYS A 273 0.59 -15.84 25.47
CA LYS A 273 -0.02 -15.05 26.55
C LYS A 273 1.03 -14.34 27.40
N ARG A 274 2.15 -15.02 27.73
CA ARG A 274 3.27 -14.39 28.46
C ARG A 274 3.89 -13.26 27.65
N LEU A 275 4.15 -13.47 26.37
CA LEU A 275 4.68 -12.42 25.48
C LEU A 275 3.74 -11.20 25.43
N ALA A 276 2.44 -11.41 25.19
CA ALA A 276 1.47 -10.32 25.12
C ALA A 276 1.41 -9.52 26.44
N LYS A 277 1.46 -10.21 27.58
CA LYS A 277 1.48 -9.57 28.89
C LYS A 277 2.76 -8.76 29.13
N GLU A 278 3.93 -9.33 28.85
CA GLU A 278 5.21 -8.62 29.01
C GLU A 278 5.34 -7.43 28.06
N TRP A 279 4.86 -7.58 26.83
CA TRP A 279 4.82 -6.48 25.87
C TRP A 279 3.91 -5.35 26.33
N LYS A 280 2.71 -5.67 26.83
CA LYS A 280 1.80 -4.69 27.44
C LYS A 280 2.47 -3.98 28.61
N ASP A 281 3.04 -4.73 29.55
CA ASP A 281 3.65 -4.17 30.76
C ASP A 281 4.84 -3.26 30.42
N MET A 282 5.65 -3.63 29.42
CA MET A 282 6.73 -2.79 28.88
C MET A 282 6.20 -1.46 28.34
N LEU A 283 5.18 -1.49 27.49
CA LEU A 283 4.64 -0.28 26.87
C LEU A 283 3.88 0.63 27.85
N LEU A 284 3.29 0.06 28.90
CA LEU A 284 2.67 0.83 29.98
C LEU A 284 3.72 1.46 30.92
N ALA A 285 4.91 0.86 31.02
CA ALA A 285 5.99 1.38 31.83
C ALA A 285 6.74 2.55 31.17
N ASP A 286 6.82 2.60 29.84
CA ASP A 286 7.46 3.69 29.10
C ASP A 286 6.70 4.05 27.81
N GLU A 287 6.05 5.22 27.83
CA GLU A 287 5.27 5.72 26.70
C GLU A 287 6.11 6.11 25.47
N LYS A 288 7.44 6.17 25.60
CA LYS A 288 8.36 6.45 24.48
C LYS A 288 8.65 5.22 23.64
N ILE A 289 8.43 4.02 24.18
CA ILE A 289 8.65 2.78 23.44
C ILE A 289 7.55 2.65 22.39
N TRP A 290 7.96 2.58 21.12
CA TRP A 290 7.06 2.25 20.03
C TRP A 290 6.71 0.76 20.08
N ASP A 291 5.43 0.41 19.90
CA ASP A 291 4.91 -0.94 20.02
C ASP A 291 5.67 -1.95 19.13
N GLN A 292 5.93 -1.59 17.87
CA GLN A 292 6.71 -2.44 16.95
C GLN A 292 8.13 -2.70 17.46
N ASN A 293 8.81 -1.67 17.99
CA ASN A 293 10.16 -1.83 18.53
C ASN A 293 10.13 -2.71 19.77
N GLY A 294 9.20 -2.47 20.70
CA GLY A 294 9.05 -3.29 21.90
C GLY A 294 8.78 -4.77 21.59
N PHE A 295 7.95 -5.06 20.58
CA PHE A 295 7.74 -6.44 20.12
C PHE A 295 9.03 -7.06 19.60
N ASN A 296 9.74 -6.36 18.70
CA ASN A 296 10.99 -6.84 18.12
C ASN A 296 12.05 -7.06 19.21
N ASP A 297 12.20 -6.15 20.16
CA ASP A 297 13.15 -6.27 21.27
C ASP A 297 12.86 -7.53 22.10
N LEU A 298 11.59 -7.80 22.42
CA LEU A 298 11.18 -8.97 23.19
C LEU A 298 11.42 -10.29 22.44
N VAL A 299 10.96 -10.40 21.20
CA VAL A 299 11.07 -11.67 20.45
C VAL A 299 12.52 -11.95 20.03
N ARG A 300 13.34 -10.91 19.84
CA ARG A 300 14.75 -11.04 19.45
C ARG A 300 15.73 -11.24 20.59
N LYS A 301 15.30 -11.16 21.87
CA LYS A 301 16.17 -11.46 23.03
C LYS A 301 16.96 -12.74 22.85
N GLN A 302 16.30 -13.78 22.36
CA GLN A 302 16.91 -15.03 21.94
C GLN A 302 16.16 -15.55 20.72
N LEU A 303 16.84 -15.59 19.57
CA LEU A 303 16.38 -16.28 18.38
C LEU A 303 17.18 -17.55 18.16
N GLY A 304 16.48 -18.62 17.83
CA GLY A 304 17.04 -19.94 17.61
C GLY A 304 16.99 -20.83 18.86
N PRO A 305 17.17 -22.15 18.69
CA PRO A 305 17.36 -22.87 17.41
C PRO A 305 16.08 -22.90 16.55
N PRO A 306 16.14 -23.38 15.29
CA PRO A 306 14.92 -23.72 14.56
C PRO A 306 14.08 -24.75 15.33
N VAL A 307 12.75 -24.67 15.20
CA VAL A 307 11.83 -25.61 15.88
C VAL A 307 11.96 -27.01 15.28
N ASP A 308 12.13 -27.07 13.95
CA ASP A 308 12.39 -28.27 13.17
C ASP A 308 13.19 -27.90 11.90
N GLY A 309 13.52 -28.88 11.06
CA GLY A 309 14.35 -28.68 9.88
C GLY A 309 13.66 -28.12 8.63
N GLU A 310 12.32 -28.05 8.59
CA GLU A 310 11.57 -27.87 7.34
C GLU A 310 10.48 -26.78 7.40
N SER A 311 9.91 -26.49 8.57
CA SER A 311 8.75 -25.60 8.73
C SER A 311 9.08 -24.12 8.58
N GLY A 312 10.35 -23.73 8.77
CA GLY A 312 10.77 -22.33 8.84
C GLY A 312 10.46 -21.66 10.20
N LEU A 313 9.93 -22.40 11.17
CA LEU A 313 9.66 -21.88 12.52
C LEU A 313 10.94 -21.81 13.36
N VAL A 314 11.00 -20.82 14.26
CA VAL A 314 12.14 -20.56 15.13
C VAL A 314 11.71 -20.36 16.59
N TYR A 315 12.51 -20.84 17.53
CA TYR A 315 12.34 -20.47 18.93
C TYR A 315 12.74 -19.00 19.15
N ALA A 316 11.86 -18.24 19.78
CA ALA A 316 11.97 -16.82 20.08
C ALA A 316 11.60 -16.57 21.56
N PHE A 317 11.77 -15.34 22.04
CA PHE A 317 11.33 -14.91 23.39
C PHE A 317 11.83 -15.88 24.49
N ASP A 318 13.14 -15.82 24.73
CA ASP A 318 13.86 -16.65 25.70
C ASP A 318 13.71 -18.16 25.44
N GLY A 319 13.56 -18.53 24.16
CA GLY A 319 13.42 -19.92 23.71
C GLY A 319 12.06 -20.56 23.96
N ASN A 320 11.05 -19.79 24.36
CA ASN A 320 9.75 -20.32 24.77
C ASN A 320 8.65 -20.20 23.71
N LEU A 321 8.82 -19.32 22.72
CA LEU A 321 7.83 -19.01 21.70
C LEU A 321 8.25 -19.60 20.35
N LYS A 322 7.36 -20.28 19.65
CA LYS A 322 7.55 -20.72 18.26
C LYS A 322 7.05 -19.62 17.32
N LEU A 323 7.98 -18.93 16.67
CA LEU A 323 7.71 -17.80 15.77
C LEU A 323 7.87 -18.23 14.31
N GLY A 324 7.00 -17.74 13.43
CA GLY A 324 7.18 -17.78 11.98
C GLY A 324 7.06 -16.40 11.35
N VAL A 325 7.81 -16.15 10.29
CA VAL A 325 7.77 -14.88 9.54
C VAL A 325 7.04 -15.09 8.22
N LEU A 326 5.92 -14.41 8.04
CA LEU A 326 5.13 -14.47 6.82
C LEU A 326 5.94 -13.85 5.66
N PRO A 327 5.97 -14.50 4.48
CA PRO A 327 6.81 -14.07 3.37
C PRO A 327 6.34 -12.74 2.79
N ALA A 328 7.26 -11.77 2.70
CA ALA A 328 6.98 -10.44 2.17
C ALA A 328 6.51 -10.42 0.71
N SER A 329 6.71 -11.51 -0.03
CA SER A 329 6.27 -11.68 -1.42
C SER A 329 4.75 -11.83 -1.58
N ILE A 330 4.03 -12.27 -0.53
CA ILE A 330 2.58 -12.49 -0.56
C ILE A 330 1.84 -11.89 0.64
N PHE A 331 2.53 -11.59 1.74
CA PHE A 331 2.05 -10.70 2.80
C PHE A 331 2.76 -9.36 2.65
N CYS A 332 2.38 -8.64 1.61
CA CYS A 332 3.17 -7.57 1.06
C CYS A 332 3.13 -6.30 1.92
N SER A 333 4.27 -5.65 2.05
CA SER A 333 4.36 -4.22 2.36
C SER A 333 3.97 -3.37 1.13
N GLY A 334 3.82 -2.06 1.31
CA GLY A 334 3.56 -1.15 0.20
C GLY A 334 4.69 -1.11 -0.82
N HIS A 335 5.94 -1.26 -0.38
CA HIS A 335 7.08 -1.32 -1.29
C HIS A 335 7.05 -2.59 -2.16
N THR A 336 6.88 -3.75 -1.51
CA THR A 336 6.88 -5.04 -2.20
C THR A 336 5.67 -5.23 -3.13
N TYR A 337 4.52 -4.64 -2.79
CA TYR A 337 3.31 -4.68 -3.63
C TYR A 337 3.33 -3.65 -4.76
N PHE A 338 3.54 -2.36 -4.46
CA PHE A 338 3.31 -1.27 -5.42
C PHE A 338 4.56 -0.83 -6.20
N VAL A 339 5.75 -0.96 -5.60
CA VAL A 339 7.01 -0.54 -6.24
C VAL A 339 7.65 -1.71 -6.97
N GLN A 340 7.81 -2.83 -6.26
CA GLN A 340 8.43 -4.03 -6.83
C GLN A 340 7.45 -4.89 -7.63
N ALA A 341 6.15 -4.86 -7.30
CA ALA A 341 5.19 -5.85 -7.77
C ALA A 341 5.73 -7.28 -7.61
N MET A 342 6.31 -7.57 -6.43
CA MET A 342 7.12 -8.75 -6.17
C MET A 342 6.36 -10.05 -6.49
N TYR A 343 5.10 -10.13 -6.09
CA TYR A 343 4.21 -11.25 -6.37
C TYR A 343 4.10 -11.53 -7.89
N GLN A 344 3.99 -10.50 -8.74
CA GLN A 344 3.91 -10.68 -10.20
C GLN A 344 5.21 -11.24 -10.77
N GLN A 345 6.35 -10.76 -10.26
CA GLN A 345 7.65 -11.21 -10.73
C GLN A 345 7.95 -12.66 -10.33
N LEU A 346 7.50 -13.06 -9.14
CA LEU A 346 7.63 -14.42 -8.61
C LEU A 346 6.48 -15.35 -9.02
N ARG A 347 5.47 -14.84 -9.73
CA ARG A 347 4.26 -15.57 -10.15
C ARG A 347 3.47 -16.16 -8.98
N LEU A 348 3.35 -15.36 -7.92
CA LEU A 348 2.61 -15.67 -6.70
C LEU A 348 1.31 -14.85 -6.64
N GLU A 349 0.38 -15.30 -5.81
CA GLU A 349 -0.83 -14.57 -5.48
C GLU A 349 -0.71 -13.97 -4.08
N PRO A 350 -0.86 -12.64 -3.92
CA PRO A 350 -0.75 -12.00 -2.63
C PRO A 350 -1.98 -12.31 -1.77
N TYR A 351 -1.75 -12.55 -0.47
CA TYR A 351 -2.80 -12.66 0.55
C TYR A 351 -3.20 -11.30 1.09
N ALA A 352 -2.25 -10.39 1.23
CA ALA A 352 -2.49 -9.10 1.83
C ALA A 352 -1.54 -8.03 1.28
N VAL A 353 -1.98 -6.78 1.37
CA VAL A 353 -1.13 -5.61 1.23
C VAL A 353 -1.30 -4.69 2.43
N HIS A 354 -0.22 -4.41 3.15
CA HIS A 354 -0.16 -3.45 4.23
C HIS A 354 0.44 -2.14 3.69
N THR A 355 -0.22 -1.01 3.96
CA THR A 355 0.28 0.30 3.51
C THR A 355 1.41 0.85 4.39
N THR A 356 2.52 0.09 4.46
CA THR A 356 3.84 0.54 4.90
C THR A 356 4.74 0.91 3.72
N PHE A 357 5.70 1.81 3.94
CA PHE A 357 6.52 2.42 2.87
C PHE A 357 5.73 3.34 1.91
N GLN A 358 4.81 4.16 2.44
CA GLN A 358 4.05 5.18 1.68
C GLN A 358 4.40 6.59 2.16
N TYR A 359 4.32 7.53 1.22
CA TYR A 359 4.42 8.96 1.48
C TYR A 359 3.03 9.58 1.64
N ALA A 360 2.97 10.88 1.95
CA ALA A 360 1.73 11.65 2.05
C ALA A 360 0.71 11.16 3.11
N GLY A 361 1.16 10.40 4.12
CA GLY A 361 0.31 9.97 5.24
C GLY A 361 -0.93 9.20 4.81
N THR A 362 -2.04 9.37 5.53
CA THR A 362 -3.31 8.66 5.27
C THR A 362 -3.86 8.91 3.87
N GLU A 363 -3.71 10.13 3.35
CA GLU A 363 -4.13 10.48 1.98
C GLU A 363 -3.33 9.69 0.93
N GLY A 364 -2.02 9.56 1.11
CA GLY A 364 -1.16 8.76 0.25
C GLY A 364 -1.46 7.26 0.33
N LYS A 365 -1.70 6.73 1.53
CA LYS A 365 -2.13 5.34 1.73
C LYS A 365 -3.42 5.03 0.98
N ARG A 366 -4.43 5.90 1.09
CA ARG A 366 -5.70 5.76 0.39
C ARG A 366 -5.51 5.81 -1.12
N HIS A 367 -4.75 6.79 -1.61
CA HIS A 367 -4.44 6.90 -3.03
C HIS A 367 -3.71 5.65 -3.55
N ARG A 368 -2.80 5.08 -2.75
CA ARG A 368 -2.06 3.86 -3.11
C ARG A 368 -2.97 2.64 -3.27
N LEU A 369 -3.91 2.45 -2.34
CA LEU A 369 -4.89 1.38 -2.44
C LEU A 369 -5.82 1.58 -3.65
N ARG A 370 -6.16 2.82 -3.98
CA ARG A 370 -6.91 3.15 -5.20
C ARG A 370 -6.12 2.88 -6.48
N GLU A 371 -4.83 3.23 -6.53
CA GLU A 371 -3.94 2.87 -7.64
C GLU A 371 -3.92 1.34 -7.86
N GLY A 372 -3.92 0.56 -6.77
CA GLY A 372 -4.06 -0.88 -6.81
C GLY A 372 -5.48 -1.41 -7.08
N MET A 373 -6.49 -0.55 -7.21
CA MET A 373 -7.91 -0.87 -7.33
C MET A 373 -8.46 -1.74 -6.19
N VAL A 374 -7.86 -1.64 -5.00
CA VAL A 374 -8.22 -2.43 -3.81
C VAL A 374 -8.84 -1.59 -2.69
N PHE A 375 -9.13 -0.30 -2.93
CA PHE A 375 -9.89 0.53 -2.00
C PHE A 375 -11.39 0.46 -2.28
N TYR A 376 -12.23 0.40 -1.24
CA TYR A 376 -13.68 0.36 -1.40
C TYR A 376 -14.27 1.77 -1.38
N ASP A 377 -14.44 2.34 -2.57
CA ASP A 377 -15.05 3.66 -2.75
C ASP A 377 -16.56 3.59 -3.01
N PRO A 378 -17.32 4.62 -2.58
CA PRO A 378 -18.74 4.71 -2.86
C PRO A 378 -18.98 5.10 -4.34
N PRO A 379 -20.17 4.83 -4.90
CA PRO A 379 -20.46 5.08 -6.32
C PRO A 379 -20.19 6.51 -6.79
N GLU A 380 -20.40 7.51 -5.91
CA GLU A 380 -20.18 8.93 -6.20
C GLU A 380 -18.71 9.26 -6.49
N TYR A 381 -17.77 8.44 -6.01
CA TYR A 381 -16.35 8.60 -6.31
C TYR A 381 -16.05 8.48 -7.82
N TYR A 382 -16.81 7.59 -8.48
CA TYR A 382 -16.64 7.22 -9.88
C TYR A 382 -17.42 8.10 -10.87
N ASP A 383 -18.33 8.95 -10.39
CA ASP A 383 -19.09 9.89 -11.22
C ASP A 383 -18.96 11.32 -10.67
N ALA A 384 -17.77 11.90 -10.86
CA ALA A 384 -17.46 13.22 -10.35
C ALA A 384 -18.29 14.31 -11.06
N PRO A 385 -18.78 15.33 -10.32
CA PRO A 385 -19.39 16.51 -10.92
C PRO A 385 -18.46 17.18 -11.93
N GLY A 386 -18.99 17.59 -13.09
CA GLY A 386 -18.20 18.17 -14.19
C GLY A 386 -17.46 17.15 -15.07
N GLY A 387 -17.41 15.88 -14.64
CA GLY A 387 -16.72 14.81 -15.36
C GLY A 387 -15.20 14.86 -15.22
N PHE A 388 -14.54 14.09 -16.07
CA PHE A 388 -13.12 13.79 -16.00
C PHE A 388 -12.36 14.37 -17.19
N LEU A 389 -11.12 14.77 -16.92
CA LEU A 389 -10.10 15.06 -17.92
C LEU A 389 -9.02 13.98 -17.82
N SER A 390 -8.58 13.44 -18.95
CA SER A 390 -7.41 12.56 -19.03
C SER A 390 -6.58 12.88 -20.26
N PHE A 391 -5.40 12.28 -20.38
CA PHE A 391 -4.60 12.36 -21.60
C PHE A 391 -3.78 11.10 -21.81
N LYS A 392 -3.40 10.83 -23.07
CA LYS A 392 -2.46 9.76 -23.41
C LYS A 392 -1.03 10.26 -23.16
N PRO A 393 -0.31 9.77 -22.13
CA PRO A 393 1.07 10.19 -21.91
C PRO A 393 1.94 9.68 -23.06
N SER A 394 2.79 10.54 -23.60
CA SER A 394 3.72 10.18 -24.67
C SER A 394 5.15 10.47 -24.21
N ILE A 395 5.86 9.46 -23.73
CA ILE A 395 7.24 9.59 -23.28
C ILE A 395 8.18 9.06 -24.38
N PRO A 396 9.17 9.85 -24.85
CA PRO A 396 10.20 9.36 -25.76
C PRO A 396 10.89 8.12 -25.21
N LYS A 397 11.02 7.06 -26.03
CA LYS A 397 11.67 5.80 -25.62
C LYS A 397 13.09 6.04 -25.08
N SER A 398 13.81 7.01 -25.62
CA SER A 398 15.14 7.37 -25.16
C SER A 398 15.17 7.85 -23.70
N LEU A 399 14.15 8.58 -23.25
CA LEU A 399 14.04 8.98 -21.84
C LEU A 399 13.70 7.81 -20.90
N LEU A 400 13.13 6.73 -21.42
CA LEU A 400 12.81 5.53 -20.63
C LEU A 400 13.95 4.51 -20.61
N LEU A 401 14.57 4.25 -21.76
CA LEU A 401 15.41 3.06 -21.96
C LEU A 401 16.89 3.36 -22.20
N ASP A 402 17.25 4.57 -22.64
CA ASP A 402 18.64 4.85 -23.00
C ASP A 402 19.46 5.29 -21.78
N GLY A 403 20.74 4.90 -21.77
CA GLY A 403 21.73 5.34 -20.81
C GLY A 403 21.56 4.76 -19.40
N GLU A 404 22.48 5.15 -18.52
CA GLU A 404 22.46 4.73 -17.11
C GLU A 404 21.28 5.35 -16.34
N HIS A 405 20.74 4.58 -15.40
CA HIS A 405 19.71 5.04 -14.47
C HIS A 405 20.36 5.71 -13.25
N ASN A 406 20.54 7.02 -13.37
CA ASN A 406 21.09 7.88 -12.31
C ASN A 406 20.20 9.12 -12.07
N VAL A 407 20.54 9.94 -11.08
CA VAL A 407 19.78 11.14 -10.66
C VAL A 407 19.46 12.04 -11.86
N LYS A 408 20.44 12.33 -12.72
CA LYS A 408 20.25 13.20 -13.88
C LYS A 408 19.22 12.61 -14.86
N SER A 409 19.34 11.32 -15.17
CA SER A 409 18.41 10.63 -16.07
C SER A 409 16.99 10.53 -15.49
N HIS A 410 16.88 10.32 -14.17
CA HIS A 410 15.62 10.27 -13.44
C HIS A 410 14.86 11.59 -13.54
N PHE A 411 15.51 12.68 -13.17
CA PHE A 411 14.90 14.00 -13.25
C PHE A 411 14.61 14.40 -14.68
N SER A 412 15.42 14.01 -15.68
CA SER A 412 15.10 14.26 -17.09
C SER A 412 13.77 13.59 -17.50
N LEU A 413 13.54 12.35 -17.06
CA LEU A 413 12.30 11.61 -17.30
C LEU A 413 11.11 12.21 -16.53
N ILE A 414 11.27 12.53 -15.24
CA ILE A 414 10.20 13.07 -14.41
C ILE A 414 9.83 14.50 -14.85
N ASN A 415 10.80 15.36 -15.12
CA ASN A 415 10.58 16.73 -15.59
C ASN A 415 9.76 16.76 -16.90
N TYR A 416 10.02 15.82 -17.80
CA TYR A 416 9.26 15.66 -19.04
C TYR A 416 7.78 15.31 -18.78
N GLN A 417 7.50 14.48 -17.78
CA GLN A 417 6.14 14.10 -17.38
C GLN A 417 5.44 15.22 -16.59
N ILE A 418 6.13 15.85 -15.63
CA ILE A 418 5.61 16.98 -14.83
C ILE A 418 5.14 18.11 -15.73
N LYS A 419 5.87 18.44 -16.82
CA LYS A 419 5.45 19.49 -17.76
C LYS A 419 4.10 19.18 -18.42
N GLN A 420 3.86 17.92 -18.79
CA GLN A 420 2.58 17.49 -19.34
C GLN A 420 1.46 17.50 -18.29
N ILE A 421 1.77 17.07 -17.07
CA ILE A 421 0.82 17.07 -15.94
C ILE A 421 0.44 18.49 -15.54
N ARG A 422 1.40 19.42 -15.48
CA ARG A 422 1.15 20.85 -15.25
C ARG A 422 0.15 21.41 -16.25
N MET A 423 0.31 21.06 -17.53
CA MET A 423 -0.61 21.45 -18.59
C MET A 423 -2.01 20.85 -18.38
N ALA A 424 -2.08 19.56 -18.05
CA ALA A 424 -3.33 18.89 -17.76
C ALA A 424 -4.06 19.49 -16.54
N LEU A 425 -3.33 19.85 -15.49
CA LEU A 425 -3.86 20.54 -14.30
C LEU A 425 -4.43 21.91 -14.67
N ALA A 426 -3.76 22.67 -15.53
CA ALA A 426 -4.26 23.97 -15.98
C ALA A 426 -5.58 23.83 -16.77
N ILE A 427 -5.65 22.86 -17.69
CA ILE A 427 -6.87 22.59 -18.47
C ILE A 427 -7.99 22.03 -17.58
N ALA A 428 -7.68 21.16 -16.62
CA ALA A 428 -8.63 20.62 -15.65
C ALA A 428 -9.24 21.74 -14.80
N SER A 429 -8.40 22.65 -14.29
CA SER A 429 -8.83 23.86 -13.59
C SER A 429 -9.66 24.79 -14.48
N LEU A 430 -9.30 24.91 -15.76
CA LEU A 430 -10.01 25.74 -16.72
C LEU A 430 -11.43 25.23 -17.01
N LEU A 431 -11.57 23.93 -17.20
CA LEU A 431 -12.82 23.27 -17.58
C LEU A 431 -13.62 22.76 -16.37
N ASN A 432 -13.13 22.99 -15.15
CA ASN A 432 -13.69 22.48 -13.91
C ASN A 432 -13.94 20.96 -13.94
N ARG A 433 -12.92 20.20 -14.35
CA ARG A 433 -12.96 18.74 -14.44
C ARG A 433 -11.97 18.09 -13.50
N THR A 434 -12.31 16.89 -13.03
CA THR A 434 -11.40 16.07 -12.23
C THR A 434 -10.32 15.48 -13.12
N LEU A 435 -9.05 15.69 -12.81
CA LEU A 435 -7.94 15.14 -13.59
C LEU A 435 -7.67 13.69 -13.19
N VAL A 436 -7.77 12.76 -14.14
CA VAL A 436 -7.21 11.42 -13.98
C VAL A 436 -5.73 11.50 -14.30
N MET A 437 -4.88 11.29 -13.27
CA MET A 437 -3.42 11.38 -13.39
C MET A 437 -2.91 10.29 -14.33
N PRO A 438 -1.87 10.54 -15.14
CA PRO A 438 -1.27 9.48 -15.96
C PRO A 438 -0.44 8.53 -15.08
N PRO A 439 -0.14 7.30 -15.55
CA PRO A 439 0.89 6.48 -14.92
C PRO A 439 2.23 7.23 -14.98
N LEU A 440 2.94 7.28 -13.85
CA LEU A 440 4.26 7.91 -13.74
C LEU A 440 5.36 6.87 -13.92
N TRP A 441 6.32 7.16 -14.79
CA TRP A 441 7.51 6.35 -14.95
C TRP A 441 8.68 6.94 -14.17
N CYS A 442 9.27 6.15 -13.28
CA CYS A 442 10.46 6.51 -12.52
C CYS A 442 11.64 5.62 -12.93
N ARG A 443 12.85 6.22 -12.95
CA ARG A 443 14.10 5.45 -13.03
C ARG A 443 14.65 5.08 -11.67
N LEU A 444 14.27 5.77 -10.61
CA LEU A 444 14.80 5.59 -9.25
C LEU A 444 13.64 5.56 -8.27
N ASP A 445 13.82 4.79 -7.21
CA ASP A 445 12.95 4.71 -6.05
C ASP A 445 12.99 6.00 -5.23
N ARG A 446 11.99 6.22 -4.36
CA ARG A 446 11.98 7.27 -3.34
C ARG A 446 12.04 6.59 -1.98
N LEU A 447 13.03 6.95 -1.16
CA LEU A 447 13.23 6.43 0.20
C LEU A 447 13.47 7.57 1.20
N TRP A 448 13.51 7.26 2.50
CA TRP A 448 13.76 8.25 3.57
C TRP A 448 15.25 8.43 3.89
N PHE A 449 16.13 7.70 3.19
CA PHE A 449 17.55 7.64 3.48
C PHE A 449 18.36 7.51 2.18
N PRO A 450 19.68 7.79 2.20
CA PRO A 450 20.52 7.69 1.03
C PRO A 450 20.56 6.28 0.41
N HIS A 451 20.46 6.19 -0.92
CA HIS A 451 20.41 4.91 -1.64
C HIS A 451 20.96 5.04 -3.07
N PRO A 452 21.40 3.94 -3.71
CA PRO A 452 21.99 3.98 -5.05
C PRO A 452 20.98 4.11 -6.19
N GLY A 453 19.72 4.47 -5.90
CA GLY A 453 18.63 4.55 -6.87
C GLY A 453 17.53 3.51 -6.68
N VAL A 454 17.86 2.28 -6.29
CA VAL A 454 16.93 1.23 -5.83
C VAL A 454 17.54 0.54 -4.61
N LEU A 455 16.73 -0.15 -3.81
CA LEU A 455 17.23 -0.91 -2.66
C LEU A 455 18.10 -2.08 -3.14
N GLU A 456 19.28 -2.21 -2.55
CA GLU A 456 20.17 -3.34 -2.83
C GLU A 456 19.50 -4.67 -2.45
N GLY A 457 19.62 -5.67 -3.33
CA GLY A 457 18.95 -6.97 -3.18
C GLY A 457 17.45 -6.97 -3.55
N SER A 458 16.80 -5.81 -3.67
CA SER A 458 15.41 -5.77 -4.13
C SER A 458 15.30 -6.22 -5.60
N ILE A 459 14.12 -6.68 -5.99
CA ILE A 459 13.84 -7.06 -7.39
C ILE A 459 13.16 -5.94 -8.16
N THR A 460 13.31 -4.68 -7.72
CA THR A 460 12.77 -3.50 -8.39
C THR A 460 13.32 -3.40 -9.81
N ARG A 461 12.45 -3.44 -10.82
CA ARG A 461 12.83 -3.19 -12.21
C ARG A 461 12.99 -1.69 -12.44
N GLN A 462 13.92 -1.30 -13.31
CA GLN A 462 14.03 0.09 -13.74
C GLN A 462 13.96 0.17 -15.28
N PRO A 463 13.25 1.16 -15.86
CA PRO A 463 12.30 2.03 -15.17
C PRO A 463 11.07 1.23 -14.71
N PHE A 464 10.31 1.78 -13.77
CA PHE A 464 9.06 1.20 -13.27
C PHE A 464 7.96 2.25 -13.24
N ILE A 465 6.70 1.78 -13.21
CA ILE A 465 5.57 2.65 -12.90
C ILE A 465 5.64 2.95 -11.41
N CYS A 466 6.02 4.16 -11.06
CA CYS A 466 6.10 4.58 -9.67
C CYS A 466 4.74 5.12 -9.20
N PRO A 467 4.41 4.90 -7.93
CA PRO A 467 3.26 5.53 -7.28
C PRO A 467 3.29 7.05 -7.37
N LEU A 468 2.12 7.68 -7.42
CA LEU A 468 2.01 9.13 -7.56
C LEU A 468 2.77 9.91 -6.47
N ASP A 469 2.74 9.38 -5.24
CA ASP A 469 3.40 9.94 -4.07
C ASP A 469 4.93 9.80 -4.05
N HIS A 470 5.54 9.21 -5.09
CA HIS A 470 7.00 9.27 -5.29
C HIS A 470 7.47 10.62 -5.87
N VAL A 471 6.54 11.41 -6.44
CA VAL A 471 6.86 12.68 -7.10
C VAL A 471 5.97 13.80 -6.57
N PHE A 472 4.69 13.51 -6.30
CA PHE A 472 3.70 14.51 -5.89
C PHE A 472 3.32 14.38 -4.43
N GLU A 473 3.09 15.49 -3.76
CA GLU A 473 2.59 15.55 -2.39
C GLU A 473 1.06 15.41 -2.40
N VAL A 474 0.59 14.16 -2.51
CA VAL A 474 -0.84 13.81 -2.67
C VAL A 474 -1.72 14.40 -1.56
N ASN A 475 -1.22 14.41 -0.32
CA ASN A 475 -1.89 15.06 0.81
C ASN A 475 -2.10 16.56 0.61
N VAL A 476 -1.18 17.25 -0.10
CA VAL A 476 -1.32 18.67 -0.44
C VAL A 476 -2.27 18.86 -1.62
N MET A 477 -2.24 17.95 -2.60
CA MET A 477 -3.14 17.98 -3.75
C MET A 477 -4.61 17.84 -3.35
N LEU A 478 -4.89 16.95 -2.39
CA LEU A 478 -6.25 16.67 -1.90
C LEU A 478 -6.72 17.64 -0.82
N LYS A 479 -5.83 18.46 -0.26
CA LYS A 479 -6.17 19.43 0.78
C LYS A 479 -6.90 20.64 0.18
N GLU A 480 -7.98 21.05 0.85
CA GLU A 480 -8.63 22.33 0.58
C GLU A 480 -7.69 23.49 0.96
N LEU A 481 -7.39 24.35 -0.02
CA LEU A 481 -6.54 25.52 0.13
C LEU A 481 -7.33 26.80 -0.20
N PRO A 482 -7.06 27.94 0.47
CA PRO A 482 -7.78 29.20 0.25
C PRO A 482 -7.79 29.62 -1.23
N GLU A 483 -8.98 29.76 -1.82
CA GLU A 483 -9.12 30.06 -3.25
C GLU A 483 -8.61 31.47 -3.61
N GLU A 484 -8.58 32.39 -2.64
CA GLU A 484 -8.07 33.74 -2.82
C GLU A 484 -6.58 33.72 -3.18
N ILE A 485 -5.83 32.76 -2.64
CA ILE A 485 -4.38 32.63 -2.80
C ILE A 485 -4.02 31.57 -3.86
N PHE A 486 -4.75 30.46 -3.87
CA PHE A 486 -4.42 29.26 -4.64
C PHE A 486 -5.38 29.00 -5.81
N GLY A 487 -6.41 29.83 -5.98
CA GLY A 487 -7.43 29.62 -7.00
C GLY A 487 -8.30 28.38 -6.71
N PRO A 488 -9.16 27.98 -7.66
CA PRO A 488 -10.10 26.87 -7.45
C PRO A 488 -9.37 25.55 -7.19
N GLN A 489 -10.00 24.66 -6.42
CA GLN A 489 -9.53 23.31 -6.17
C GLN A 489 -9.40 22.51 -7.48
N ILE A 490 -8.35 21.70 -7.61
CA ILE A 490 -8.15 20.79 -8.75
C ILE A 490 -8.22 19.36 -8.21
N ASN A 491 -9.34 18.69 -8.45
CA ASN A 491 -9.53 17.31 -8.01
C ASN A 491 -8.73 16.35 -8.89
N ILE A 492 -8.24 15.28 -8.28
CA ILE A 492 -7.48 14.23 -8.98
C ILE A 492 -8.06 12.84 -8.76
N ARG A 493 -7.72 11.92 -9.67
CA ARG A 493 -7.90 10.47 -9.56
C ARG A 493 -6.62 9.75 -9.97
N GLU A 494 -6.46 8.54 -9.46
CA GLU A 494 -5.37 7.62 -9.75
C GLU A 494 -5.33 7.20 -11.22
N TYR A 495 -4.18 6.73 -11.71
CA TYR A 495 -4.00 6.38 -13.11
C TYR A 495 -4.81 5.16 -13.56
N SER A 496 -5.13 4.26 -12.63
CA SER A 496 -5.92 3.04 -12.87
C SER A 496 -7.43 3.27 -12.74
N PHE A 497 -7.87 4.52 -12.52
CA PHE A 497 -9.26 4.85 -12.19
C PHE A 497 -10.27 4.26 -13.19
N PHE A 498 -10.02 4.39 -14.50
CA PHE A 498 -10.92 3.87 -15.54
C PHE A 498 -10.92 2.35 -15.68
N ASP A 499 -9.87 1.68 -15.21
CA ASP A 499 -9.75 0.22 -15.21
C ASP A 499 -10.50 -0.41 -14.03
N ASN A 500 -10.93 0.40 -13.05
CA ASN A 500 -11.61 -0.08 -11.87
C ASN A 500 -12.91 -0.83 -12.22
N PRO A 501 -13.13 -2.05 -11.71
CA PRO A 501 -14.32 -2.85 -12.03
C PRO A 501 -15.63 -2.18 -11.59
N LEU A 502 -15.60 -1.35 -10.54
CA LEU A 502 -16.77 -0.63 -10.03
C LEU A 502 -17.19 0.58 -10.88
N MET A 503 -16.39 0.94 -11.88
CA MET A 503 -16.63 2.11 -12.71
C MET A 503 -17.99 2.01 -13.46
N PRO A 504 -18.91 2.98 -13.28
CA PRO A 504 -20.22 2.97 -13.89
C PRO A 504 -20.18 2.97 -15.42
N LYS A 505 -21.10 2.22 -16.03
CA LYS A 505 -21.24 2.11 -17.49
C LYS A 505 -21.37 3.48 -18.18
N GLN A 506 -22.14 4.40 -17.59
CA GLN A 506 -22.33 5.74 -18.13
C GLN A 506 -21.03 6.57 -18.24
N VAL A 507 -20.04 6.31 -17.39
CA VAL A 507 -18.71 6.94 -17.47
C VAL A 507 -17.84 6.20 -18.47
N LYS A 508 -17.88 4.86 -18.49
CA LYS A 508 -17.13 4.02 -19.45
C LYS A 508 -17.47 4.31 -20.91
N GLU A 509 -18.71 4.70 -21.21
CA GLU A 509 -19.20 4.85 -22.59
C GLU A 509 -19.23 6.32 -23.08
N SER A 510 -19.13 7.30 -22.19
CA SER A 510 -19.24 8.72 -22.52
C SER A 510 -17.86 9.40 -22.64
N TRP A 511 -17.22 9.23 -23.81
CA TRP A 511 -15.88 9.71 -24.11
C TRP A 511 -15.85 10.69 -25.29
N LEU A 512 -15.03 11.72 -25.15
CA LEU A 512 -14.62 12.62 -26.24
C LEU A 512 -13.10 12.56 -26.39
N GLU A 513 -12.63 12.03 -27.51
CA GLU A 513 -11.22 12.09 -27.87
C GLU A 513 -10.90 13.46 -28.49
N VAL A 514 -9.89 14.13 -27.94
CA VAL A 514 -9.39 15.42 -28.43
C VAL A 514 -8.02 15.21 -29.06
N GLN A 515 -7.93 15.41 -30.38
CA GLN A 515 -6.68 15.34 -31.12
C GLN A 515 -6.12 16.74 -31.36
N LEU A 516 -4.95 17.01 -30.77
CA LEU A 516 -4.26 18.27 -30.98
C LEU A 516 -3.72 18.35 -32.41
N CYS A 517 -3.97 19.48 -33.08
CA CYS A 517 -3.55 19.70 -34.47
C CYS A 517 -2.82 21.04 -34.63
N GLN A 518 -2.03 21.18 -35.70
CA GLN A 518 -1.35 22.42 -36.02
C GLN A 518 -2.31 23.36 -36.75
N GLU A 519 -2.48 24.57 -36.23
CA GLU A 519 -3.30 25.61 -36.84
C GLU A 519 -2.83 25.90 -38.28
N GLY A 520 -3.78 26.03 -39.21
CA GLY A 520 -3.51 26.24 -40.64
C GLY A 520 -3.36 24.96 -41.48
N THR A 521 -3.44 23.77 -40.87
CA THR A 521 -3.62 22.51 -41.63
C THR A 521 -5.09 22.34 -42.07
N ARG A 522 -5.33 21.64 -43.19
CA ARG A 522 -6.65 21.58 -43.89
C ARG A 522 -7.85 21.14 -43.03
N ASP A 523 -7.62 20.55 -41.85
CA ASP A 523 -8.65 20.01 -40.97
C ASP A 523 -8.49 20.46 -39.49
N CYS A 524 -7.76 21.54 -39.24
CA CYS A 524 -7.50 22.03 -37.88
C CYS A 524 -8.19 23.36 -37.65
N VAL A 525 -9.48 23.29 -37.31
CA VAL A 525 -10.32 24.45 -37.02
C VAL A 525 -10.87 24.30 -35.61
N ALA A 526 -10.79 25.38 -34.83
CA ALA A 526 -11.44 25.51 -33.54
C ALA A 526 -12.97 25.49 -33.73
N SER A 527 -13.56 24.29 -33.73
CA SER A 527 -15.00 24.08 -33.91
C SER A 527 -15.53 23.15 -32.83
N ASN A 528 -16.83 23.21 -32.56
CA ASN A 528 -17.52 22.29 -31.66
C ASN A 528 -18.07 21.04 -32.38
N THR A 529 -17.71 20.83 -33.64
CA THR A 529 -18.10 19.64 -34.41
C THR A 529 -17.05 18.56 -34.30
N THR A 530 -17.49 17.34 -34.00
CA THR A 530 -16.65 16.15 -34.03
C THR A 530 -16.58 15.57 -35.45
N SER A 531 -15.51 14.83 -35.74
CA SER A 531 -15.42 14.01 -36.95
C SER A 531 -16.52 12.93 -36.96
N PRO A 532 -16.78 12.27 -38.11
CA PRO A 532 -17.68 11.11 -38.16
C PRO A 532 -17.27 9.97 -37.21
N SER A 533 -16.00 9.94 -36.78
CA SER A 533 -15.48 8.99 -35.79
C SER A 533 -15.58 9.47 -34.34
N GLY A 534 -16.27 10.60 -34.07
CA GLY A 534 -16.46 11.14 -32.73
C GLY A 534 -15.26 11.89 -32.15
N VAL A 535 -14.25 12.23 -32.95
CA VAL A 535 -13.01 12.88 -32.50
C VAL A 535 -13.11 14.39 -32.68
N LEU A 536 -12.74 15.16 -31.66
CA LEU A 536 -12.59 16.61 -31.72
C LEU A 536 -11.16 16.97 -32.15
N ARG A 537 -11.00 17.60 -33.32
CA ARG A 537 -9.71 18.21 -33.68
C ARG A 537 -9.60 19.59 -33.08
N PHE A 538 -8.57 19.81 -32.28
CA PHE A 538 -8.42 21.03 -31.50
C PHE A 538 -7.05 21.67 -31.75
N PRO A 539 -6.98 22.96 -32.18
CA PRO A 539 -5.70 23.60 -32.46
C PRO A 539 -4.81 23.67 -31.22
N LYS A 540 -3.53 23.33 -31.40
CA LYS A 540 -2.50 23.57 -30.40
C LYS A 540 -2.44 25.06 -30.05
N ARG A 541 -2.05 25.35 -28.80
CA ARG A 541 -1.86 26.71 -28.27
C ARG A 541 -3.13 27.57 -28.33
N SER A 542 -4.32 26.95 -28.30
CA SER A 542 -5.59 27.66 -28.22
C SER A 542 -5.71 28.43 -26.90
N ASN A 543 -6.26 29.65 -26.95
CA ASN A 543 -6.42 30.50 -25.77
C ASN A 543 -7.59 30.07 -24.87
N GLU A 544 -7.67 30.68 -23.68
CA GLU A 544 -8.67 30.38 -22.67
C GLU A 544 -10.13 30.53 -23.17
N GLU A 545 -10.44 31.58 -23.93
CA GLU A 545 -11.78 31.83 -24.51
C GLU A 545 -12.21 30.68 -25.43
N THR A 546 -11.27 30.20 -26.26
CA THR A 546 -11.49 29.12 -27.22
C THR A 546 -11.79 27.80 -26.51
N PHE A 547 -11.02 27.47 -25.46
CA PHE A 547 -11.28 26.31 -24.62
C PHE A 547 -12.68 26.38 -24.00
N LYS A 548 -13.02 27.48 -23.32
CA LYS A 548 -14.32 27.63 -22.67
C LYS A 548 -15.48 27.51 -23.67
N THR A 549 -15.36 28.18 -24.82
CA THR A 549 -16.40 28.19 -25.86
C THR A 549 -16.64 26.80 -26.43
N ILE A 550 -15.59 26.11 -26.87
CA ILE A 550 -15.73 24.80 -27.53
C ILE A 550 -16.18 23.75 -26.51
N PHE A 551 -15.53 23.66 -25.35
CA PHE A 551 -15.83 22.62 -24.37
C PHE A 551 -17.15 22.84 -23.63
N SER A 552 -17.75 24.04 -23.68
CA SER A 552 -19.13 24.27 -23.21
C SER A 552 -20.17 23.41 -23.94
N SER A 553 -19.92 23.08 -25.22
CA SER A 553 -20.78 22.20 -26.02
C SER A 553 -20.68 20.73 -25.61
N PHE A 554 -19.69 20.37 -24.79
CA PHE A 554 -19.41 19.00 -24.35
C PHE A 554 -19.54 18.83 -22.82
N LYS A 555 -20.27 19.73 -22.16
CA LYS A 555 -20.47 19.69 -20.69
C LYS A 555 -21.05 18.37 -20.18
N ASP A 556 -21.86 17.69 -20.98
CA ASP A 556 -22.55 16.44 -20.62
C ASP A 556 -21.70 15.18 -20.90
N VAL A 557 -20.56 15.33 -21.60
CA VAL A 557 -19.59 14.25 -21.81
C VAL A 557 -18.90 13.94 -20.48
N LYS A 558 -18.83 12.66 -20.10
CA LYS A 558 -18.23 12.25 -18.82
C LYS A 558 -16.71 12.28 -18.86
N VAL A 559 -16.06 11.89 -19.95
CA VAL A 559 -14.60 11.84 -20.07
C VAL A 559 -14.13 12.61 -21.30
N ILE A 560 -13.25 13.59 -21.10
CA ILE A 560 -12.51 14.24 -22.18
C ILE A 560 -11.07 13.74 -22.14
N GLN A 561 -10.63 13.06 -23.19
CA GLN A 561 -9.27 12.53 -23.30
C GLN A 561 -8.49 13.27 -24.38
N PHE A 562 -7.40 13.92 -24.01
CA PHE A 562 -6.47 14.51 -24.96
C PHE A 562 -5.47 13.47 -25.49
N SER A 563 -5.19 13.51 -26.78
CA SER A 563 -4.18 12.66 -27.42
C SER A 563 -2.75 13.00 -26.97
N SER A 564 -2.54 14.22 -26.48
CA SER A 564 -1.29 14.72 -25.92
C SER A 564 -1.56 15.99 -25.12
N MET A 565 -0.66 16.33 -24.20
CA MET A 565 -0.64 17.63 -23.50
C MET A 565 0.44 18.58 -24.04
N GLN A 566 1.19 18.17 -25.07
CA GLN A 566 2.25 19.00 -25.65
C GLN A 566 1.65 20.20 -26.38
N ASP A 567 2.00 21.40 -25.91
CA ASP A 567 1.54 22.69 -26.44
C ASP A 567 0.01 22.83 -26.51
N ALA A 568 -0.73 22.15 -25.63
CA ALA A 568 -2.19 22.15 -25.63
C ALA A 568 -2.77 23.52 -25.27
N PHE A 569 -2.22 24.16 -24.22
CA PHE A 569 -2.70 25.42 -23.67
C PHE A 569 -1.51 26.36 -23.41
N PRO A 570 -1.52 27.61 -23.89
CA PRO A 570 -0.38 28.51 -23.77
C PRO A 570 -0.25 29.15 -22.38
N GLY A 571 -1.24 29.01 -21.50
CA GLY A 571 -1.32 29.65 -20.19
C GLY A 571 -2.58 30.53 -20.03
N PHE A 572 -2.84 30.99 -18.82
CA PHE A 572 -4.01 31.83 -18.52
C PHE A 572 -3.78 33.27 -19.00
N THR A 573 -4.78 33.83 -19.67
CA THR A 573 -4.71 35.24 -20.14
C THR A 573 -4.79 36.22 -18.96
N ASP A 574 -5.57 35.86 -17.92
CA ASP A 574 -5.65 36.61 -16.66
C ASP A 574 -4.45 36.28 -15.77
N LYS A 575 -3.60 37.29 -15.54
CA LYS A 575 -2.40 37.18 -14.70
C LYS A 575 -2.71 36.83 -13.24
N ALA A 576 -3.81 37.31 -12.68
CA ALA A 576 -4.17 36.99 -11.31
C ALA A 576 -4.58 35.53 -11.18
N ARG A 577 -5.29 35.00 -12.18
CA ARG A 577 -5.62 33.58 -12.27
C ARG A 577 -4.38 32.71 -12.45
N GLU A 578 -3.48 33.11 -13.35
CA GLU A 578 -2.19 32.44 -13.57
C GLU A 578 -1.41 32.38 -12.24
N GLU A 579 -1.23 33.51 -11.55
CA GLU A 579 -0.49 33.57 -10.29
C GLU A 579 -1.06 32.62 -9.22
N LYS A 580 -2.39 32.62 -9.04
CA LYS A 580 -3.08 31.70 -8.12
C LYS A 580 -2.87 30.23 -8.48
N PHE A 581 -2.99 29.90 -9.77
CA PHE A 581 -2.71 28.55 -10.26
C PHE A 581 -1.26 28.14 -9.97
N ARG A 582 -0.28 29.01 -10.28
CA ARG A 582 1.14 28.77 -10.01
C ARG A 582 1.38 28.54 -8.51
N ASN A 583 0.80 29.36 -7.64
CA ASN A 583 0.90 29.22 -6.19
C ASN A 583 0.41 27.84 -5.71
N ARG A 584 -0.64 27.31 -6.33
CA ARG A 584 -1.18 25.98 -6.02
C ARG A 584 -0.25 24.87 -6.47
N VAL A 585 0.07 24.82 -7.76
CA VAL A 585 0.77 23.67 -8.34
C VAL A 585 2.25 23.59 -7.95
N LYS A 586 2.87 24.69 -7.54
CA LYS A 586 4.21 24.68 -6.93
C LYS A 586 4.28 23.82 -5.66
N ARG A 587 3.18 23.69 -4.93
CA ARG A 587 3.11 22.88 -3.70
C ARG A 587 2.81 21.40 -3.96
N TYR A 588 2.51 21.04 -5.20
CA TYR A 588 2.09 19.68 -5.54
C TYR A 588 3.25 18.71 -5.73
N VAL A 589 4.46 19.21 -5.97
CA VAL A 589 5.65 18.37 -6.16
C VAL A 589 6.44 18.28 -4.86
N GLY A 590 7.01 17.09 -4.61
CA GLY A 590 7.74 16.78 -3.39
C GLY A 590 9.24 16.79 -3.58
N ILE A 591 9.89 15.84 -2.91
CA ILE A 591 11.33 15.61 -2.99
C ILE A 591 11.63 14.21 -3.51
N TRP A 592 12.73 14.06 -4.23
CA TRP A 592 13.42 12.79 -4.39
C TRP A 592 14.47 12.67 -3.29
N CYS A 593 14.48 11.57 -2.55
CA CYS A 593 15.45 11.31 -1.50
C CYS A 593 15.99 9.89 -1.65
N CYS A 594 17.32 9.65 -1.57
CA CYS A 594 18.39 10.64 -1.30
C CYS A 594 19.73 10.31 -1.96
N VAL A 595 20.48 11.36 -2.30
CA VAL A 595 21.88 11.29 -2.75
C VAL A 595 22.77 10.82 -1.60
N ALA A 596 23.65 9.86 -1.87
CA ALA A 596 24.65 9.38 -0.91
C ALA A 596 25.70 10.45 -0.59
N GLU A 597 26.18 10.45 0.65
CA GLU A 597 27.28 11.32 1.12
C GLU A 597 27.01 12.84 1.00
N HIS A 598 25.74 13.25 0.97
CA HIS A 598 25.33 14.64 0.92
C HIS A 598 24.28 14.96 2.01
N THR A 599 24.43 16.09 2.71
CA THR A 599 23.49 16.52 3.77
C THR A 599 23.18 18.02 3.65
N PRO A 600 21.92 18.42 3.42
CA PRO A 600 20.74 17.59 3.12
C PRO A 600 20.89 16.81 1.80
N GLY A 601 20.39 15.56 1.74
CA GLY A 601 20.60 14.66 0.60
C GLY A 601 19.46 14.63 -0.41
N HIS A 602 18.33 15.26 -0.12
CA HIS A 602 17.16 15.25 -1.00
C HIS A 602 17.26 16.32 -2.09
N ILE A 603 16.51 16.12 -3.17
CA ILE A 603 16.41 17.05 -4.30
C ILE A 603 14.95 17.38 -4.50
N TYR A 604 14.62 18.67 -4.54
CA TYR A 604 13.26 19.11 -4.84
C TYR A 604 12.91 18.88 -6.31
N TYR A 605 11.75 18.28 -6.56
CA TYR A 605 11.11 18.41 -7.85
C TYR A 605 10.62 19.84 -8.02
N ASP A 606 10.65 20.36 -9.25
CA ASP A 606 10.28 21.74 -9.53
C ASP A 606 9.23 21.75 -10.64
N MET A 607 8.01 22.19 -10.31
CA MET A 607 6.90 22.29 -11.25
C MET A 607 7.21 23.22 -12.43
N TYR A 608 8.13 24.18 -12.26
CA TYR A 608 8.52 25.19 -13.25
C TYR A 608 10.01 25.13 -13.61
N TRP A 609 10.60 23.93 -13.54
CA TRP A 609 12.00 23.68 -13.93
C TRP A 609 12.34 24.23 -15.32
N ASP A 610 11.39 24.18 -16.27
CA ASP A 610 11.60 24.54 -17.68
C ASP A 610 11.63 26.06 -17.92
N GLU A 611 11.25 26.86 -16.92
CA GLU A 611 11.35 28.33 -16.95
C GLU A 611 12.64 28.85 -16.31
N LYS A 612 13.50 27.94 -15.80
CA LYS A 612 14.73 28.27 -15.08
C LYS A 612 15.95 27.88 -15.92
N PRO A 613 16.61 28.83 -16.61
CA PRO A 613 17.79 28.53 -17.43
C PRO A 613 18.89 27.85 -16.61
N GLY A 614 19.41 26.73 -17.11
CA GLY A 614 20.49 26.00 -16.45
C GLY A 614 20.09 25.22 -15.20
N TRP A 615 18.79 25.03 -14.93
CA TRP A 615 18.30 24.22 -13.82
C TRP A 615 18.93 22.81 -13.83
N LYS A 616 19.31 22.33 -12.64
CA LYS A 616 19.90 21.00 -12.43
C LYS A 616 19.30 20.35 -11.18
N PRO A 617 19.15 19.02 -11.17
CA PRO A 617 18.71 18.28 -10.00
C PRO A 617 19.90 18.11 -9.04
N ILE A 618 20.15 19.12 -8.21
CA ILE A 618 21.20 19.10 -7.19
C ILE A 618 20.57 19.22 -5.80
N PRO A 619 21.10 18.52 -4.79
CA PRO A 619 20.65 18.71 -3.42
C PRO A 619 21.02 20.11 -2.90
N PRO A 620 20.30 20.65 -1.89
CA PRO A 620 20.65 21.89 -1.21
C PRO A 620 22.10 21.85 -0.74
N GLN A 621 22.89 22.90 -0.99
CA GLN A 621 24.32 22.90 -0.64
C GLN A 621 24.53 23.02 0.86
N THR A 622 23.67 23.76 1.55
CA THR A 622 23.63 23.85 3.00
C THR A 622 22.21 23.68 3.54
N PRO A 623 22.03 23.40 4.84
CA PRO A 623 20.70 23.38 5.47
C PRO A 623 19.92 24.70 5.35
N GLU A 624 20.61 25.83 5.21
CA GLU A 624 19.98 27.15 5.01
C GLU A 624 19.37 27.29 3.62
N ASP A 625 19.92 26.60 2.62
CA ASP A 625 19.39 26.53 1.26
C ASP A 625 18.22 25.52 1.14
N ASP A 626 17.88 24.81 2.22
CA ASP A 626 16.89 23.74 2.23
C ASP A 626 15.46 24.29 2.29
N HIS A 627 14.99 24.77 1.15
CA HIS A 627 13.62 25.22 0.99
C HIS A 627 13.05 24.76 -0.36
N PRO A 628 11.72 24.54 -0.44
CA PRO A 628 11.07 24.26 -1.71
C PRO A 628 11.40 25.33 -2.78
N PRO A 629 11.42 24.96 -4.07
CA PRO A 629 11.68 25.91 -5.15
C PRO A 629 10.65 27.05 -5.13
N PRO A 630 11.10 28.31 -5.33
CA PRO A 630 10.23 29.48 -5.22
C PRO A 630 9.14 29.56 -6.28
#